data_AF-A0A9D4Y490-F1
#
_entry.id   AF-A0A9D4Y490-F1
#
_cell.length_a   1.000
_cell.length_b   1.000
_cell.length_c   1.000
_cell.angle_alpha   90.00
_cell.angle_beta   90.00
_cell.angle_gamma   90.00
#
_symmetry.space_group_name_H-M   'P 1'
#
loop_
_entity.id
_entity.type
_entity.pdbx_description
1 polymer ?
#
loop_
_entity_poly.entity_id
_entity_poly.type
_entity_poly.pdbx_seq_one_letter_code
_entity_poly.pdbx_strand_id
1 'polypeptide(L)'
;MRLLISALCLTVLCSYAAAYDPLDPDGNITIKWDVVSWTPDGYVAVVTMSNFQMYRHIMNPGWTLGWSWAKKEVIWSMVGSQTTEQGDCSKFKGNVPHCCKKTPTVVDLLPGVPYNLQFSNCCKGGVVAAWGQDPSSAVSSFQISVGQGGTSNKTVKLPKNFTLSAPGPGYTCGPAKVVPSTTFLTSDKRRKTQALSKFNYIRLVF
;
A
#
# COMPACT_ATOMS: atom_id res chain seq x y z
N MET A 1 35.42 -26.53 17.79
CA MET A 1 33.96 -26.50 18.10
C MET A 1 33.51 -25.20 18.77
N ARG A 2 34.17 -24.69 19.82
CA ARG A 2 33.80 -23.42 20.49
C ARG A 2 33.88 -22.16 19.60
N LEU A 3 34.87 -22.09 18.72
CA LEU A 3 35.03 -20.97 17.76
C LEU A 3 33.93 -20.94 16.68
N LEU A 4 33.46 -22.12 16.23
CA LEU A 4 32.36 -22.22 15.25
C LEU A 4 31.01 -21.83 15.85
N ILE A 5 30.77 -22.17 17.12
CA ILE A 5 29.56 -21.77 17.85
C ILE A 5 29.53 -20.26 18.09
N SER A 6 30.69 -19.66 18.43
CA SER A 6 30.82 -18.22 18.60
C SER A 6 30.61 -17.44 17.28
N ALA A 7 31.19 -17.93 16.17
CA ALA A 7 30.98 -17.34 14.85
C ALA A 7 29.49 -17.44 14.41
N LEU A 8 28.84 -18.58 14.65
CA LEU A 8 27.41 -18.76 14.36
C LEU A 8 26.54 -17.79 15.20
N CYS A 9 26.87 -17.61 16.48
CA CYS A 9 26.15 -16.69 17.37
C CYS A 9 26.30 -15.21 16.95
N LEU A 10 27.51 -14.80 16.51
CA LEU A 10 27.74 -13.47 15.95
C LEU A 10 26.99 -13.24 14.62
N THR A 11 26.89 -14.24 13.75
CA THR A 11 26.11 -14.12 12.50
C THR A 11 24.59 -14.03 12.74
N VAL A 12 24.08 -14.71 13.78
CA VAL A 12 22.67 -14.63 14.19
C VAL A 12 22.38 -13.27 14.84
N LEU A 13 23.27 -12.73 15.68
CA LEU A 13 23.08 -11.40 16.28
C LEU A 13 23.15 -10.27 15.23
N CYS A 14 24.03 -10.36 14.23
CA CYS A 14 24.09 -9.38 13.14
C CYS A 14 22.84 -9.37 12.24
N SER A 15 22.12 -10.48 12.13
CA SER A 15 20.91 -10.54 11.27
C SER A 15 19.69 -9.87 11.91
N TYR A 16 19.64 -9.72 13.24
CA TYR A 16 18.59 -8.96 13.94
C TYR A 16 18.85 -7.44 13.99
N ALA A 17 20.10 -7.00 13.82
CA ALA A 17 20.45 -5.59 13.90
C ALA A 17 20.12 -4.77 12.63
N ALA A 18 19.74 -5.42 11.53
CA ALA A 18 19.54 -4.75 10.24
C ALA A 18 18.19 -3.98 10.12
N ALA A 19 17.29 -4.15 11.09
CA ALA A 19 15.90 -3.70 11.04
C ALA A 19 15.53 -2.65 12.10
N TYR A 20 16.33 -2.47 13.16
CA TYR A 20 15.99 -1.54 14.23
C TYR A 20 16.58 -0.15 13.96
N ASP A 21 15.74 0.90 13.97
CA ASP A 21 16.17 2.30 13.92
C ASP A 21 16.19 2.89 15.34
N PRO A 22 17.35 3.03 15.99
CA PRO A 22 17.43 3.53 17.37
C PRO A 22 16.97 4.99 17.52
N LEU A 23 16.95 5.76 16.44
CA LEU A 23 16.52 7.16 16.44
C LEU A 23 15.00 7.31 16.31
N ASP A 24 14.31 6.23 15.91
CA ASP A 24 12.86 6.23 15.73
C ASP A 24 12.25 4.85 16.05
N PRO A 25 12.29 4.44 17.33
CA PRO A 25 11.90 3.08 17.75
C PRO A 25 10.42 2.76 17.53
N ASP A 26 9.56 3.79 17.43
CA ASP A 26 8.13 3.66 17.18
C ASP A 26 7.71 3.99 15.74
N GLY A 27 8.67 4.42 14.93
CA GLY A 27 8.51 4.77 13.52
C GLY A 27 7.89 3.62 12.73
N ASN A 28 6.85 3.93 11.96
CA ASN A 28 6.19 2.93 11.14
C ASN A 28 5.59 3.55 9.88
N ILE A 29 5.44 2.72 8.86
CA ILE A 29 4.65 3.04 7.68
C ILE A 29 3.36 2.27 7.75
N THR A 30 2.27 2.92 7.40
CA THR A 30 0.95 2.31 7.48
C THR A 30 0.31 2.28 6.13
N ILE A 31 -0.29 1.14 5.80
CA ILE A 31 -1.08 0.98 4.59
C ILE A 31 -2.51 0.70 5.01
N LYS A 32 -3.40 1.48 4.44
CA LYS A 32 -4.83 1.41 4.70
C LYS A 32 -5.56 1.14 3.40
N TRP A 33 -6.46 0.17 3.42
CA TRP A 33 -7.24 -0.25 2.25
C TRP A 33 -8.71 0.04 2.48
N ASP A 34 -9.21 1.18 2.01
CA ASP A 34 -10.57 1.64 2.27
C ASP A 34 -11.50 1.40 1.09
N VAL A 35 -12.41 0.42 1.17
CA VAL A 35 -13.52 0.23 0.23
C VAL A 35 -14.51 1.39 0.34
N VAL A 36 -14.67 2.16 -0.73
CA VAL A 36 -15.50 3.38 -0.77
C VAL A 36 -16.81 3.20 -1.53
N SER A 37 -16.88 2.24 -2.44
CA SER A 37 -18.11 1.90 -3.17
C SER A 37 -18.10 0.45 -3.64
N TRP A 38 -19.28 -0.12 -3.80
CA TRP A 38 -19.47 -1.44 -4.42
C TRP A 38 -19.72 -1.27 -5.93
N THR A 39 -19.24 -2.21 -6.72
CA THR A 39 -19.55 -2.33 -8.14
C THR A 39 -20.26 -3.66 -8.40
N PRO A 40 -20.90 -3.86 -9.58
CA PRO A 40 -21.57 -5.13 -9.89
C PRO A 40 -20.65 -6.36 -9.83
N ASP A 41 -19.36 -6.18 -10.09
CA ASP A 41 -18.35 -7.25 -10.13
C ASP A 41 -17.26 -7.09 -9.06
N GLY A 42 -17.41 -6.18 -8.09
CA GLY A 42 -16.42 -5.98 -7.06
C GLY A 42 -16.61 -4.69 -6.28
N TYR A 43 -15.57 -3.87 -6.22
CA TYR A 43 -15.56 -2.65 -5.41
C TYR A 43 -14.52 -1.64 -5.85
N VAL A 44 -14.69 -0.39 -5.43
CA VAL A 44 -13.65 0.64 -5.51
C VAL A 44 -13.04 0.82 -4.13
N ALA A 45 -11.71 0.87 -4.06
CA ALA A 45 -10.98 1.14 -2.84
C ALA A 45 -10.00 2.31 -3.00
N VAL A 46 -9.78 3.02 -1.90
CA VAL A 46 -8.71 4.01 -1.75
C VAL A 46 -7.63 3.38 -0.89
N VAL A 47 -6.42 3.34 -1.42
CA VAL A 47 -5.24 2.83 -0.71
C VAL A 47 -4.42 4.02 -0.27
N THR A 48 -4.21 4.14 1.05
CA THR A 48 -3.44 5.24 1.65
C THR A 48 -2.23 4.69 2.36
N MET A 49 -1.05 5.20 1.99
CA MET A 49 0.21 4.99 2.68
C MET A 49 0.54 6.22 3.51
N SER A 50 0.78 6.05 4.81
CA SER A 50 1.24 7.14 5.69
C SER A 50 2.54 6.75 6.35
N ASN A 51 3.57 7.57 6.18
CA ASN A 51 4.86 7.42 6.81
C ASN A 51 4.85 8.17 8.15
N PHE A 52 4.76 7.45 9.26
CA PHE A 52 4.79 8.00 10.62
C PHE A 52 6.19 8.00 11.23
N GLN A 53 7.23 7.91 10.41
CA GLN A 53 8.59 8.03 10.90
C GLN A 53 8.97 9.48 11.17
N MET A 54 9.81 9.72 12.16
CA MET A 54 10.20 11.08 12.55
C MET A 54 11.24 11.68 11.59
N TYR A 55 12.19 10.87 11.11
CA TYR A 55 13.35 11.39 10.37
C TYR A 55 13.59 10.72 9.00
N ARG A 56 12.95 9.58 8.73
CA ARG A 56 13.25 8.78 7.55
C ARG A 56 12.22 8.99 6.45
N HIS A 57 12.70 9.46 5.30
CA HIS A 57 11.90 9.66 4.11
C HIS A 57 11.97 8.42 3.21
N ILE A 58 10.88 8.13 2.50
CA ILE A 58 10.98 7.35 1.27
C ILE A 58 11.43 8.31 0.18
N MET A 59 12.70 8.21 -0.21
CA MET A 59 13.29 9.00 -1.29
C MET A 59 13.13 8.30 -2.65
N ASN A 60 13.53 8.96 -3.74
CA ASN A 60 13.64 8.34 -5.06
C ASN A 60 14.53 7.07 -4.99
N PRO A 61 14.20 5.98 -5.72
CA PRO A 61 13.12 5.79 -6.70
C PRO A 61 11.69 5.62 -6.17
N GLY A 62 11.45 5.86 -4.88
CA GLY A 62 10.11 5.83 -4.29
C GLY A 62 9.69 4.45 -3.80
N TRP A 63 8.48 4.36 -3.24
CA TRP A 63 7.93 3.10 -2.80
C TRP A 63 7.43 2.23 -3.95
N THR A 64 7.51 0.92 -3.73
CA THR A 64 6.89 -0.13 -4.54
C THR A 64 6.05 -1.01 -3.61
N LEU A 65 4.76 -1.09 -3.88
CA LEU A 65 3.80 -1.81 -3.05
C LEU A 65 3.31 -3.07 -3.76
N GLY A 66 3.49 -4.23 -3.14
CA GLY A 66 2.94 -5.49 -3.60
C GLY A 66 1.89 -6.03 -2.64
N TRP A 67 0.99 -6.86 -3.15
CA TRP A 67 0.10 -7.69 -2.33
C TRP A 67 -0.32 -8.94 -3.09
N SER A 68 -1.04 -9.84 -2.43
CA SER A 68 -1.65 -11.02 -3.01
C SER A 68 -3.17 -10.93 -2.89
N TRP A 69 -3.88 -11.13 -4.01
CA TRP A 69 -5.33 -11.24 -3.98
C TRP A 69 -5.78 -12.48 -3.20
N ALA A 70 -6.96 -12.44 -2.58
CA ALA A 70 -7.47 -13.59 -1.83
C ALA A 70 -8.01 -14.70 -2.75
N LYS A 71 -8.64 -14.34 -3.87
CA LYS A 71 -9.31 -15.24 -4.83
C LYS A 71 -8.84 -15.01 -6.27
N LYS A 72 -9.67 -14.49 -7.17
CA LYS A 72 -9.34 -14.28 -8.58
C LYS A 72 -9.58 -12.82 -8.98
N GLU A 73 -9.44 -11.93 -8.00
CA GLU A 73 -9.63 -10.51 -8.20
C GLU A 73 -8.66 -9.96 -9.25
N VAL A 74 -9.12 -8.96 -9.99
CA VAL A 74 -8.35 -8.24 -11.01
C VAL A 74 -8.46 -6.75 -10.78
N ILE A 75 -7.56 -5.98 -11.39
CA ILE A 75 -7.59 -4.51 -11.33
C ILE A 75 -8.21 -4.02 -12.62
N TRP A 76 -9.41 -3.45 -12.55
CA TRP A 76 -10.07 -2.83 -13.70
C TRP A 76 -9.38 -1.52 -14.09
N SER A 77 -9.09 -0.67 -13.13
CA SER A 77 -8.44 0.62 -13.34
C SER A 77 -7.78 1.15 -12.06
N MET A 78 -6.85 2.09 -12.24
CA MET A 78 -6.16 2.79 -11.17
C MET A 78 -6.04 4.28 -11.50
N VAL A 79 -6.07 5.13 -10.47
CA VAL A 79 -5.73 6.56 -10.56
C VAL A 79 -4.82 6.93 -9.39
N GLY A 80 -3.84 7.78 -9.65
CA GLY A 80 -2.77 8.14 -8.72
C GLY A 80 -1.62 7.14 -8.65
N SER A 81 -1.78 5.92 -9.14
CA SER A 81 -0.71 4.91 -9.21
C SER A 81 -0.93 3.98 -10.39
N GLN A 82 0.06 3.15 -10.69
CA GLN A 82 -0.02 2.15 -11.75
C GLN A 82 0.68 0.86 -11.36
N THR A 83 0.19 -0.27 -11.88
CA THR A 83 0.93 -1.53 -11.81
C THR A 83 2.14 -1.53 -12.72
N THR A 84 3.23 -2.14 -12.28
CA THR A 84 4.45 -2.30 -13.10
C THR A 84 4.28 -3.31 -14.23
N GLU A 85 3.36 -4.26 -14.07
CA GLU A 85 3.08 -5.31 -15.05
C GLU A 85 1.57 -5.59 -15.11
N GLN A 86 1.06 -5.88 -16.31
CA GLN A 86 -0.34 -6.28 -16.52
C GLN A 86 -0.58 -7.77 -16.21
N GLY A 87 0.35 -8.65 -16.60
CA GLY A 87 0.19 -10.11 -16.52
C GLY A 87 -0.70 -10.71 -17.62
N ASP A 88 -1.03 -12.00 -17.50
CA ASP A 88 -1.88 -12.71 -18.46
C ASP A 88 -3.38 -12.42 -18.22
N CYS A 89 -3.92 -11.51 -19.03
CA CYS A 89 -5.33 -11.16 -19.06
C CYS A 89 -6.13 -11.86 -20.18
N SER A 90 -5.60 -12.90 -20.82
CA SER A 90 -6.21 -13.56 -22.00
C SER A 90 -7.65 -14.08 -21.78
N LYS A 91 -8.05 -14.30 -20.52
CA LYS A 91 -9.42 -14.72 -20.16
C LYS A 91 -10.47 -13.64 -20.43
N PHE A 92 -10.08 -12.37 -20.51
CA PHE A 92 -10.98 -11.25 -20.72
C PHE A 92 -11.04 -10.91 -22.21
N LYS A 93 -12.18 -11.19 -22.85
CA LYS A 93 -12.43 -10.84 -24.25
C LYS A 93 -13.10 -9.47 -24.32
N GLY A 94 -12.47 -8.49 -24.97
CA GLY A 94 -12.98 -7.13 -25.11
C GLY A 94 -12.39 -6.16 -24.10
N ASN A 95 -13.06 -5.95 -22.97
CA ASN A 95 -12.56 -5.04 -21.93
C ASN A 95 -11.48 -5.74 -21.10
N VAL A 96 -10.22 -5.40 -21.36
CA VAL A 96 -9.05 -5.99 -20.69
C VAL A 96 -8.76 -5.21 -19.40
N PRO A 97 -8.66 -5.87 -18.23
CA PRO A 97 -8.30 -5.20 -16.99
C PRO A 97 -6.90 -4.57 -17.04
N HIS A 98 -6.69 -3.51 -16.27
CA HIS A 98 -5.38 -2.89 -16.05
C HIS A 98 -4.33 -3.88 -15.55
N CYS A 99 -4.71 -4.84 -14.70
CA CYS A 99 -3.81 -5.92 -14.27
C CYS A 99 -4.58 -7.18 -13.85
N CYS A 100 -4.09 -8.34 -14.27
CA CYS A 100 -4.64 -9.66 -13.94
C CYS A 100 -3.70 -10.53 -13.12
N LYS A 101 -2.52 -10.01 -12.71
CA LYS A 101 -1.61 -10.75 -11.84
C LYS A 101 -2.28 -11.03 -10.49
N LYS A 102 -2.12 -12.27 -10.02
CA LYS A 102 -2.53 -12.70 -8.67
C LYS A 102 -1.83 -11.91 -7.57
N THR A 103 -0.58 -11.51 -7.85
CA THR A 103 0.27 -10.73 -6.96
C THR A 103 0.75 -9.47 -7.70
N PRO A 104 -0.09 -8.42 -7.79
CA PRO A 104 0.29 -7.20 -8.48
C PRO A 104 1.36 -6.43 -7.70
N THR A 105 2.15 -5.67 -8.43
CA THR A 105 3.13 -4.72 -7.90
C THR A 105 2.78 -3.34 -8.45
N VAL A 106 2.70 -2.35 -7.55
CA VAL A 106 2.22 -1.00 -7.84
C VAL A 106 3.28 0.01 -7.45
N VAL A 107 3.41 1.03 -8.29
CA VAL A 107 4.23 2.21 -8.06
C VAL A 107 3.38 3.46 -8.23
N ASP A 108 3.77 4.52 -7.54
CA ASP A 108 3.16 5.83 -7.70
C ASP A 108 3.42 6.39 -9.11
N LEU A 109 2.55 7.29 -9.56
CA LEU A 109 2.79 8.02 -10.80
C LEU A 109 3.89 9.08 -10.62
N LEU A 110 4.55 9.46 -11.71
CA LEU A 110 5.53 10.55 -11.70
C LEU A 110 4.83 11.92 -11.67
N PRO A 111 5.48 12.97 -11.17
CA PRO A 111 4.95 14.34 -11.26
C PRO A 111 4.64 14.74 -12.71
N GLY A 112 3.59 15.54 -12.91
CA GLY A 112 3.18 16.03 -14.23
C GLY A 112 2.18 15.15 -14.99
N VAL A 113 1.64 14.10 -14.36
CA VAL A 113 0.55 13.30 -14.97
C VAL A 113 -0.71 14.12 -15.22
N PRO A 114 -1.48 13.82 -16.28
CA PRO A 114 -2.76 14.46 -16.57
C PRO A 114 -3.75 14.43 -15.39
N TYR A 115 -4.54 15.50 -15.23
CA TYR A 115 -5.45 15.68 -14.09
C TYR A 115 -6.43 14.53 -13.88
N ASN A 116 -6.91 13.90 -14.95
CA ASN A 116 -7.83 12.75 -14.89
C ASN A 116 -7.19 11.46 -14.35
N LEU A 117 -5.87 11.41 -14.25
CA LEU A 117 -5.11 10.30 -13.66
C LEU A 117 -4.58 10.65 -12.26
N GLN A 118 -4.78 11.87 -11.80
CA GLN A 118 -4.36 12.31 -10.47
C GLN A 118 -5.36 11.88 -9.40
N PHE A 119 -4.84 11.70 -8.20
CA PHE A 119 -5.59 11.44 -6.99
C PHE A 119 -4.99 12.28 -5.83
N SER A 120 -5.69 12.37 -4.70
CA SER A 120 -5.16 13.11 -3.54
C SER A 120 -3.80 12.56 -3.11
N ASN A 121 -2.84 13.42 -2.81
CA ASN A 121 -1.51 13.04 -2.29
C ASN A 121 -0.73 12.02 -3.15
N CYS A 122 -1.10 11.81 -4.41
CA CYS A 122 -0.39 10.92 -5.32
C CYS A 122 0.75 11.63 -6.05
N CYS A 123 1.36 10.89 -6.96
CA CYS A 123 2.02 11.42 -8.13
C CYS A 123 3.32 12.16 -7.82
N LYS A 124 4.01 11.68 -6.78
CA LYS A 124 5.30 12.19 -6.31
C LYS A 124 6.45 11.26 -6.71
N GLY A 125 6.21 10.32 -7.63
CA GLY A 125 7.18 9.28 -7.98
C GLY A 125 7.49 8.35 -6.81
N GLY A 126 6.55 8.20 -5.87
CA GLY A 126 6.67 7.32 -4.72
C GLY A 126 7.45 7.93 -3.57
N VAL A 127 7.76 9.23 -3.62
CA VAL A 127 8.39 9.94 -2.50
C VAL A 127 7.35 10.21 -1.41
N VAL A 128 7.72 9.86 -0.18
CA VAL A 128 6.89 10.10 1.01
C VAL A 128 7.78 10.61 2.13
N ALA A 129 7.54 11.83 2.57
CA ALA A 129 8.37 12.45 3.58
C ALA A 129 8.22 11.76 4.95
N ALA A 130 9.19 11.99 5.83
CA ALA A 130 9.08 11.68 7.24
C ALA A 130 8.04 12.61 7.90
N TRP A 131 7.18 12.06 8.75
CA TRP A 131 6.19 12.81 9.51
C TRP A 131 6.81 13.93 10.35
N GLY A 132 7.96 13.67 10.97
CA GLY A 132 8.61 14.66 11.84
C GLY A 132 9.16 15.89 11.10
N GLN A 133 9.36 15.80 9.79
CA GLN A 133 9.91 16.88 8.98
C GLN A 133 8.84 17.56 8.14
N ASP A 134 8.00 16.79 7.44
CA ASP A 134 6.89 17.32 6.65
C ASP A 134 5.67 16.39 6.74
N PRO A 135 4.79 16.60 7.73
CA PRO A 135 3.55 15.85 7.87
C PRO A 135 2.63 15.93 6.65
N SER A 136 2.71 17.02 5.88
CA SER A 136 1.81 17.24 4.74
C SER A 136 2.15 16.37 3.54
N SER A 137 3.45 16.06 3.35
CA SER A 137 3.93 15.19 2.27
C SER A 137 4.27 13.77 2.73
N ALA A 138 4.04 13.45 4.01
CA ALA A 138 4.18 12.12 4.62
C ALA A 138 3.04 11.14 4.28
N VAL A 139 2.12 11.52 3.39
CA VAL A 139 1.02 10.68 2.92
C VAL A 139 1.12 10.49 1.41
N SER A 140 0.83 9.28 0.95
CA SER A 140 0.62 8.95 -0.47
C SER A 140 -0.68 8.17 -0.61
N SER A 141 -1.50 8.46 -1.62
CA SER A 141 -2.72 7.67 -1.84
C SER A 141 -3.08 7.53 -3.31
N PHE A 142 -3.79 6.46 -3.60
CA PHE A 142 -4.30 6.15 -4.92
C PHE A 142 -5.64 5.42 -4.81
N GLN A 143 -6.40 5.42 -5.89
CA GLN A 143 -7.66 4.71 -5.97
C GLN A 143 -7.55 3.56 -6.96
N ILE A 144 -8.20 2.44 -6.62
CA ILE A 144 -8.20 1.20 -7.37
C ILE A 144 -9.62 0.70 -7.55
N SER A 145 -9.97 0.33 -8.78
CA SER A 145 -11.21 -0.40 -9.08
C SER A 145 -10.89 -1.89 -9.19
N VAL A 146 -11.48 -2.70 -8.31
CA VAL A 146 -11.25 -4.14 -8.20
C VAL A 146 -12.43 -4.90 -8.79
N GLY A 147 -12.13 -5.83 -9.69
CA GLY A 147 -13.06 -6.76 -10.33
C GLY A 147 -12.98 -8.17 -9.76
N GLN A 148 -13.96 -9.01 -10.11
CA GLN A 148 -14.16 -10.36 -9.59
C GLN A 148 -14.05 -10.47 -8.05
N GLY A 149 -14.44 -9.40 -7.37
CA GLY A 149 -14.38 -9.25 -5.93
C GLY A 149 -15.70 -9.54 -5.25
N GLY A 150 -15.71 -9.53 -3.92
CA GLY A 150 -16.98 -9.51 -3.18
C GLY A 150 -17.62 -8.13 -3.26
N THR A 151 -18.93 -8.08 -3.50
CA THR A 151 -19.74 -6.87 -3.66
C THR A 151 -20.45 -6.41 -2.38
N SER A 152 -20.07 -6.99 -1.23
CA SER A 152 -20.63 -6.64 0.07
C SER A 152 -19.61 -6.86 1.18
N ASN A 153 -19.86 -6.27 2.36
CA ASN A 153 -19.04 -6.48 3.55
C ASN A 153 -18.88 -7.94 3.97
N LYS A 154 -19.86 -8.81 3.64
CA LYS A 154 -19.82 -10.23 3.99
C LYS A 154 -19.01 -11.05 2.99
N THR A 155 -19.04 -10.65 1.72
CA THR A 155 -18.46 -11.42 0.62
C THR A 155 -17.06 -10.95 0.23
N VAL A 156 -16.71 -9.70 0.53
CA VAL A 156 -15.39 -9.13 0.24
C VAL A 156 -14.30 -9.89 1.00
N LYS A 157 -13.24 -10.24 0.28
CA LYS A 157 -12.01 -10.77 0.86
C LYS A 157 -10.91 -9.77 0.55
N LEU A 158 -10.35 -9.20 1.62
CA LEU A 158 -9.29 -8.22 1.49
C LEU A 158 -7.99 -8.90 1.02
N PRO A 159 -7.14 -8.17 0.29
CA PRO A 159 -5.82 -8.64 -0.08
C PRO A 159 -4.98 -9.01 1.15
N LYS A 160 -3.99 -9.87 0.93
CA LYS A 160 -3.10 -10.42 1.96
C LYS A 160 -1.65 -10.30 1.49
N ASN A 161 -0.70 -10.60 2.38
CA ASN A 161 0.73 -10.68 2.05
C ASN A 161 1.22 -9.41 1.34
N PHE A 162 0.97 -8.27 1.99
CA PHE A 162 1.50 -7.01 1.49
C PHE A 162 3.02 -7.04 1.59
N THR A 163 3.68 -6.37 0.66
CA THR A 163 5.12 -6.15 0.64
C THR A 163 5.37 -4.69 0.32
N LEU A 164 6.25 -4.04 1.07
CA LEU A 164 6.69 -2.69 0.77
C LEU A 164 8.20 -2.71 0.54
N SER A 165 8.58 -2.30 -0.67
CA SER A 165 9.97 -2.05 -1.01
C SER A 165 10.13 -0.55 -1.18
N ALA A 166 11.11 0.03 -0.49
CA ALA A 166 11.52 1.41 -0.70
C ALA A 166 13.04 1.48 -0.57
N PRO A 167 13.68 2.58 -0.98
CA PRO A 167 15.13 2.70 -0.92
C PRO A 167 15.62 2.64 0.54
N GLY A 168 16.65 1.85 0.78
CA GLY A 168 17.19 1.60 2.12
C GLY A 168 16.91 0.17 2.62
N PRO A 169 17.04 -0.07 3.93
CA PRO A 169 16.71 -1.36 4.52
C PRO A 169 15.22 -1.67 4.28
N GLY A 170 14.92 -2.94 3.97
CA GLY A 170 13.55 -3.37 3.65
C GLY A 170 12.60 -3.21 4.83
N TYR A 171 11.30 -3.23 4.54
CA TYR A 171 10.25 -3.14 5.56
C TYR A 171 9.69 -4.51 5.87
N THR A 172 9.45 -4.78 7.14
CA THR A 172 8.77 -5.99 7.60
C THR A 172 7.29 -5.70 7.81
N CYS A 173 6.43 -6.53 7.20
CA CYS A 173 4.99 -6.36 7.30
C CYS A 173 4.42 -7.00 8.57
N GLY A 174 3.81 -6.17 9.42
CA GLY A 174 3.04 -6.65 10.58
C GLY A 174 1.69 -7.24 10.19
N PRO A 175 1.01 -7.91 11.15
CA PRO A 175 -0.31 -8.46 10.90
C PRO A 175 -1.32 -7.35 10.58
N ALA A 176 -2.17 -7.62 9.60
CA ALA A 176 -3.30 -6.74 9.28
C ALA A 176 -4.28 -6.68 10.45
N LYS A 177 -4.64 -5.47 10.89
CA LYS A 177 -5.61 -5.22 11.96
C LYS A 177 -6.85 -4.55 11.40
N VAL A 178 -8.02 -4.96 11.86
CA VAL A 178 -9.28 -4.33 11.46
C VAL A 178 -9.49 -3.04 12.24
N VAL A 179 -9.56 -1.89 11.55
CA VAL A 179 -9.78 -0.56 12.15
C VAL A 179 -11.16 0.01 11.79
N PRO A 180 -11.69 0.97 12.57
CA PRO A 180 -12.93 1.67 12.25
C PRO A 180 -12.90 2.31 10.85
N SER A 181 -14.08 2.39 10.22
CA SER A 181 -14.23 2.94 8.88
C SER A 181 -13.82 4.41 8.83
N THR A 182 -13.05 4.76 7.80
CA THR A 182 -12.61 6.14 7.55
C THR A 182 -13.78 7.03 7.19
N THR A 183 -13.79 8.24 7.71
CA THR A 183 -14.64 9.31 7.20
C THR A 183 -13.81 10.16 6.24
N PHE A 184 -14.23 10.22 4.99
CA PHE A 184 -13.69 11.14 4.00
C PHE A 184 -14.51 12.43 4.03
N LEU A 185 -13.81 13.56 3.97
CA LEU A 185 -14.40 14.87 3.78
C LEU A 185 -14.20 15.28 2.34
N THR A 186 -15.23 15.87 1.74
CA THR A 186 -15.04 16.61 0.48
C THR A 186 -14.09 17.79 0.69
N SER A 187 -13.47 18.26 -0.39
CA SER A 187 -12.52 19.39 -0.35
C SER A 187 -13.16 20.66 0.26
N ASP A 188 -14.44 20.88 0.00
CA ASP A 188 -15.24 21.99 0.58
C ASP A 188 -15.67 21.74 2.05
N LYS A 189 -15.36 20.57 2.62
CA LYS A 189 -15.71 20.09 3.97
C LYS A 189 -17.21 20.00 4.25
N ARG A 190 -18.08 20.15 3.24
CA ARG A 190 -19.53 20.17 3.41
C ARG A 190 -20.14 18.78 3.45
N ARG A 191 -19.52 17.79 2.79
CA ARG A 191 -20.00 16.42 2.73
C ARG A 191 -19.03 15.47 3.42
N LYS A 192 -19.60 14.60 4.25
CA LYS A 192 -18.92 13.46 4.88
C LYS A 192 -19.36 12.19 4.16
N THR A 193 -18.41 11.42 3.66
CA THR A 193 -18.66 10.05 3.21
C THR A 193 -17.89 9.10 4.10
N GLN A 194 -18.45 7.92 4.33
CA GLN A 194 -17.77 6.88 5.10
C GLN A 194 -17.43 5.73 4.17
N ALA A 195 -16.27 5.16 4.41
CA ALA A 195 -15.84 3.94 3.80
C ALA A 195 -16.79 2.79 4.21
N LEU A 196 -17.14 1.91 3.27
CA LEU A 196 -18.25 0.97 3.43
C LEU A 196 -17.92 -0.27 4.25
N SER A 197 -16.64 -0.58 4.48
CA SER A 197 -16.19 -1.76 5.24
C SER A 197 -15.33 -1.39 6.45
N LYS A 198 -15.06 -2.37 7.33
CA LYS A 198 -14.01 -2.26 8.36
C LYS A 198 -12.72 -2.77 7.74
N PHE A 199 -11.62 -2.01 7.82
CA PHE A 199 -10.46 -2.25 6.95
C PHE A 199 -9.26 -2.83 7.65
N ASN A 200 -8.45 -3.53 6.88
CA ASN A 200 -7.13 -3.94 7.27
C ASN A 200 -6.19 -2.72 7.21
N TYR A 201 -5.79 -2.27 8.38
CA TYR A 201 -4.62 -1.46 8.63
C TYR A 201 -3.41 -2.39 8.73
N ILE A 202 -2.36 -2.10 7.96
CA ILE A 202 -1.12 -2.86 8.01
C ILE A 202 -0.04 -1.92 8.52
N ARG A 203 0.51 -2.24 9.69
CA ARG A 203 1.68 -1.56 10.24
C ARG A 203 2.92 -2.24 9.69
N LEU A 204 3.74 -1.47 9.01
CA LEU A 204 5.05 -1.84 8.54
C LEU A 204 6.07 -1.21 9.47
N VAL A 205 7.00 -2.02 9.95
CA VAL A 205 8.12 -1.57 10.78
C VAL A 205 9.39 -1.92 10.00
N PHE A 206 10.45 -1.16 10.22
CA PHE A 206 11.77 -1.57 9.73
C PHE A 206 12.16 -2.91 10.37
#